data_AF-A0A1Q6M4S3-F1
#
_entry.id   AF-A0A1Q6M4S3-F1
#
_cell.length_a   1.000
_cell.length_b   1.000
_cell.length_c   1.000
_cell.angle_alpha   90.00
_cell.angle_beta   90.00
_cell.angle_gamma   90.00
#
_symmetry.space_group_name_H-M   'P 1'
#
loop_
_entity.id
_entity.type
_entity.pdbx_description
1 polymer ?
#
loop_
_entity_poly.entity_id
_entity_poly.type
_entity_poly.pdbx_seq_one_letter_code
_entity_poly.pdbx_strand_id
1 'polypeptide(L)'
;MGFLDIFRKKTPKVTHSDMPEPYYASEHILRNITDDGKLQIDYIEKPDFKKDYDSTRLVLETIPENINGYRVYTGKVSWYNQKDAIMLDGNDSRHIGLTVRMAVEPNLLRTNDEYVSWVMKGLLNKNRVYAYHERGLIDNPDVPCGNYVGGIEVNADGSFKKVFDNFTGTYVHNMPAVRQVRAQYQERKRIEKAKQARIEELNKELHDLDSLYSDARF
;
A
#
# COMPACT_ATOMS: atom_id res chain seq x y z
N MET A 1 41.66 -14.02 32.64
CA MET A 1 41.05 -13.10 31.64
C MET A 1 41.70 -13.42 30.30
N GLY A 2 41.02 -13.63 29.18
CA GLY A 2 39.68 -13.18 28.83
C GLY A 2 38.84 -14.19 28.02
N PHE A 3 37.53 -14.05 28.21
CA PHE A 3 36.43 -14.86 27.69
C PHE A 3 35.94 -14.38 26.31
N LEU A 4 36.83 -14.13 25.34
CA LEU A 4 36.44 -13.48 24.07
C LEU A 4 36.94 -14.15 22.77
N ASP A 5 37.34 -15.42 22.78
CA ASP A 5 37.86 -16.10 21.57
C ASP A 5 37.01 -17.27 21.02
N ILE A 6 35.75 -17.42 21.47
CA ILE A 6 34.90 -18.57 21.11
C ILE A 6 33.76 -18.24 20.11
N PHE A 7 33.66 -17.00 19.62
CA PHE A 7 32.64 -16.63 18.62
C PHE A 7 33.22 -16.06 17.31
N ARG A 8 34.11 -16.82 16.66
CA ARG A 8 34.29 -16.73 15.21
C ARG A 8 33.63 -17.95 14.55
N LYS A 9 32.30 -17.92 14.46
CA LYS A 9 31.60 -18.77 13.47
C LYS A 9 32.06 -18.29 12.09
N LYS A 10 32.75 -19.16 11.36
CA LYS A 10 33.00 -19.02 9.92
C LYS A 10 31.63 -18.83 9.27
N THR A 11 31.34 -17.62 8.80
CA THR A 11 30.23 -17.41 7.88
C THR A 11 30.49 -18.29 6.65
N PRO A 12 29.55 -19.17 6.28
CA PRO A 12 29.69 -19.88 5.01
C PRO A 12 29.79 -18.82 3.92
N LYS A 13 30.85 -18.87 3.12
CA LYS A 13 30.93 -18.11 1.88
C LYS A 13 29.70 -18.51 1.08
N VAL A 14 28.74 -17.60 0.97
CA VAL A 14 27.66 -17.71 0.01
C VAL A 14 28.36 -17.73 -1.35
N THR A 15 28.45 -18.92 -1.94
CA THR A 15 28.72 -19.08 -3.35
C THR A 15 27.63 -18.28 -4.05
N HIS A 16 27.99 -17.10 -4.56
CA HIS A 16 27.22 -16.47 -5.63
C HIS A 16 27.15 -17.51 -6.73
N SER A 17 26.02 -18.23 -6.79
CA SER A 17 25.66 -18.95 -7.99
C SER A 17 25.71 -17.94 -9.12
N ASP A 18 26.38 -18.29 -10.21
CA ASP A 18 26.36 -17.52 -11.45
C ASP A 18 24.90 -17.22 -11.80
N MET A 19 24.45 -16.03 -11.40
CA MET A 19 23.11 -15.55 -11.71
C MET A 19 23.12 -15.30 -13.22
N PRO A 20 22.21 -15.91 -13.99
CA PRO A 20 22.06 -15.56 -15.40
C PRO A 20 21.83 -14.05 -15.52
N GLU A 21 22.24 -13.47 -16.66
CA GLU A 21 22.22 -12.05 -17.03
C GLU A 21 21.17 -11.19 -16.31
N PRO A 22 21.50 -9.92 -15.95
CA PRO A 22 20.69 -9.13 -15.02
C PRO A 22 19.23 -9.05 -15.47
N TYR A 23 18.37 -9.72 -14.71
CA TYR A 23 16.90 -9.77 -14.78
C TYR A 23 16.21 -8.37 -14.66
N TYR A 24 17.00 -7.30 -14.68
CA TYR A 24 16.64 -5.92 -14.38
C TYR A 24 16.39 -5.06 -15.65
N ALA A 25 16.44 -5.66 -16.84
CA ALA A 25 16.43 -4.91 -18.11
C ALA A 25 15.03 -4.71 -18.74
N SER A 26 14.04 -5.53 -18.36
CA SER A 26 12.69 -5.50 -18.93
C SER A 26 11.59 -5.53 -17.86
N GLU A 27 10.40 -5.11 -18.25
CA GLU A 27 9.21 -5.30 -17.42
C GLU A 27 8.86 -6.79 -17.37
N HIS A 28 8.57 -7.31 -16.19
CA HIS A 28 8.24 -8.71 -16.00
C HIS A 28 6.92 -8.85 -15.26
N ILE A 29 6.08 -9.76 -15.74
CA ILE A 29 4.80 -10.10 -15.13
C ILE A 29 4.85 -11.56 -14.72
N LEU A 30 4.85 -11.83 -13.41
CA LEU A 30 4.74 -13.17 -12.87
C LEU A 30 3.31 -13.38 -12.39
N ARG A 31 2.69 -14.47 -12.84
CA ARG A 31 1.34 -14.86 -12.46
C ARG A 31 1.42 -16.15 -11.69
N ASN A 32 0.81 -16.20 -10.51
CA ASN A 32 0.77 -17.40 -9.70
C ASN A 32 -0.64 -17.56 -9.09
N ILE A 33 -0.92 -18.78 -8.64
CA ILE A 33 -2.08 -19.07 -7.81
C ILE A 33 -1.54 -19.39 -6.42
N THR A 34 -2.02 -18.68 -5.40
CA THR A 34 -1.64 -18.93 -4.01
C THR A 34 -2.19 -20.28 -3.54
N ASP A 35 -1.64 -20.82 -2.45
CA ASP A 35 -2.12 -22.09 -1.86
C ASP A 35 -3.63 -22.09 -1.55
N ASP A 36 -4.20 -20.91 -1.25
CA ASP A 36 -5.63 -20.70 -1.00
C ASP A 36 -6.45 -20.36 -2.27
N GLY A 37 -5.87 -20.52 -3.46
CA GLY A 37 -6.56 -20.41 -4.75
C GLY A 37 -6.75 -18.99 -5.29
N LYS A 38 -6.08 -17.98 -4.72
CA LYS A 38 -6.18 -16.58 -5.13
C LYS A 38 -5.23 -16.27 -6.27
N LEU A 39 -5.63 -15.34 -7.14
CA LEU A 39 -4.76 -14.88 -8.22
C LEU A 39 -3.73 -13.91 -7.65
N GLN A 40 -2.44 -14.27 -7.78
CA GLN A 40 -1.33 -13.39 -7.48
C GLN A 40 -0.67 -12.91 -8.76
N ILE A 41 -0.34 -11.62 -8.82
CA ILE A 41 0.39 -11.01 -9.92
C ILE A 41 1.50 -10.15 -9.34
N ASP A 42 2.73 -10.46 -9.73
CA ASP A 42 3.91 -9.65 -9.43
C ASP A 42 4.34 -8.93 -10.70
N TYR A 43 4.26 -7.60 -10.64
CA TYR A 43 4.60 -6.72 -11.74
C TYR A 43 5.87 -5.98 -11.40
N ILE A 44 6.92 -6.27 -12.15
CA ILE A 44 8.26 -5.71 -11.99
C ILE A 44 8.45 -4.70 -13.10
N GLU A 45 8.68 -3.45 -12.70
CA GLU A 45 8.99 -2.34 -13.59
C GLU A 45 10.50 -2.22 -13.80
N LYS A 46 10.88 -1.53 -14.88
CA LYS A 46 12.24 -1.02 -14.98
C LYS A 46 12.48 -0.03 -13.83
N PRO A 47 13.69 -0.02 -13.24
CA PRO A 47 14.03 0.95 -12.21
C PRO A 47 13.75 2.39 -12.66
N ASP A 48 12.94 3.12 -11.89
CA ASP A 48 12.65 4.53 -12.10
C ASP A 48 13.09 5.30 -10.85
N PHE A 49 14.08 6.18 -11.00
CA PHE A 49 14.62 6.99 -9.90
C PHE A 49 13.58 7.92 -9.24
N LYS A 50 12.42 8.14 -9.88
CA LYS A 50 11.31 8.92 -9.31
C LYS A 50 10.41 8.11 -8.39
N LYS A 51 10.53 6.78 -8.39
CA LYS A 51 9.74 5.86 -7.55
C LYS A 51 10.65 5.25 -6.48
N ASP A 52 10.09 5.09 -5.29
CA ASP A 52 10.74 4.40 -4.17
C ASP A 52 10.45 2.88 -4.17
N TYR A 53 9.84 2.38 -5.24
CA TYR A 53 9.52 0.99 -5.49
C TYR A 53 9.69 0.67 -6.98
N ASP A 54 10.12 -0.56 -7.30
CA ASP A 54 10.18 -1.07 -8.68
C ASP A 54 9.20 -2.22 -8.93
N SER A 55 8.56 -2.74 -7.87
CA SER A 55 7.71 -3.91 -7.94
C SER A 55 6.36 -3.68 -7.26
N THR A 56 5.29 -4.15 -7.90
CA THR A 56 3.92 -4.13 -7.37
C THR A 56 3.37 -5.56 -7.35
N ARG A 57 2.94 -6.02 -6.17
CA ARG A 57 2.26 -7.31 -6.00
C ARG A 57 0.78 -7.07 -5.74
N LEU A 58 -0.07 -7.78 -6.48
CA LEU A 58 -1.51 -7.83 -6.28
C LEU A 58 -1.92 -9.27 -5.94
N VAL A 59 -2.67 -9.47 -4.87
CA VAL A 59 -3.36 -10.72 -4.55
C VAL A 59 -4.86 -10.46 -4.56
N LEU A 60 -5.58 -11.08 -5.48
CA LEU A 60 -7.01 -10.83 -5.71
C LEU A 60 -7.87 -11.92 -5.05
N GLU A 61 -8.87 -11.51 -4.29
CA GLU A 61 -9.91 -12.42 -3.78
C GLU A 61 -10.72 -13.02 -4.94
N THR A 62 -11.21 -14.25 -4.75
CA THR A 62 -11.88 -15.00 -5.81
C THR A 62 -13.33 -14.57 -6.03
N ILE A 63 -13.98 -14.03 -5.00
CA ILE A 63 -15.40 -13.69 -5.01
C ILE A 63 -15.56 -12.16 -5.13
N PRO A 64 -16.16 -11.65 -6.23
CA PRO A 64 -16.49 -10.24 -6.33
C PRO A 64 -17.76 -9.91 -5.53
N GLU A 65 -17.86 -8.65 -5.10
CA GLU A 65 -19.12 -8.05 -4.66
C GLU A 65 -19.76 -7.35 -5.86
N ASN A 66 -21.08 -7.52 -6.03
CA ASN A 66 -21.81 -6.77 -7.05
C ASN A 66 -22.29 -5.44 -6.48
N ILE A 67 -21.74 -4.34 -6.99
CA ILE A 67 -22.08 -2.98 -6.57
C ILE A 67 -22.48 -2.21 -7.82
N ASN A 68 -23.76 -1.83 -7.92
CA ASN A 68 -24.29 -1.07 -9.06
C ASN A 68 -24.04 -1.75 -10.42
N GLY A 69 -24.12 -3.08 -10.49
CA GLY A 69 -23.85 -3.84 -11.71
C GLY A 69 -22.37 -4.07 -12.01
N TYR A 70 -21.45 -3.43 -11.27
CA TYR A 70 -20.02 -3.68 -11.37
C TYR A 70 -19.61 -4.84 -10.47
N ARG A 71 -18.79 -5.74 -11.02
CA ARG A 71 -18.08 -6.77 -10.23
C ARG A 71 -16.86 -6.13 -9.58
N VAL A 72 -16.98 -5.81 -8.30
CA VAL A 72 -15.92 -5.18 -7.52
C VAL A 72 -15.18 -6.27 -6.73
N TYR A 73 -13.93 -6.50 -7.09
CA TYR A 73 -13.06 -7.44 -6.40
C TYR A 73 -12.34 -6.75 -5.25
N THR A 74 -12.16 -7.48 -4.16
CA THR A 74 -11.24 -7.10 -3.10
C THR A 74 -9.87 -7.71 -3.39
N GLY A 75 -8.81 -6.98 -3.11
CA GLY A 75 -7.45 -7.50 -3.20
C GLY A 75 -6.53 -6.85 -2.18
N LYS A 76 -5.34 -7.42 -2.04
CA LYS A 76 -4.23 -6.81 -1.31
C LYS A 76 -3.17 -6.36 -2.29
N VAL A 77 -2.68 -5.13 -2.11
CA VAL A 77 -1.57 -4.57 -2.89
C VAL A 77 -0.39 -4.25 -1.99
N SER A 78 0.81 -4.56 -2.47
CA SER A 78 2.08 -4.22 -1.81
C SER A 78 3.11 -3.75 -2.83
N TRP A 79 3.99 -2.84 -2.41
CA TRP A 79 5.09 -2.31 -3.23
C TRP A 79 6.42 -2.56 -2.53
N TYR A 80 7.44 -2.95 -3.29
CA TYR A 80 8.78 -3.26 -2.77
C TYR A 80 9.84 -2.97 -3.85
N ASN A 81 11.13 -2.93 -3.47
CA ASN A 81 12.22 -2.96 -4.44
C ASN A 81 12.76 -4.39 -4.57
N GLN A 82 13.12 -4.80 -5.78
CA GLN A 82 13.73 -6.12 -5.97
C GLN A 82 15.05 -6.27 -5.21
N LYS A 83 15.76 -5.17 -4.98
CA LYS A 83 17.09 -5.15 -4.36
C LYS A 83 17.05 -5.23 -2.83
N ASP A 84 15.94 -4.85 -2.20
CA ASP A 84 15.78 -4.84 -0.73
C ASP A 84 14.77 -5.88 -0.23
N ALA A 85 14.07 -6.57 -1.14
CA ALA A 85 13.13 -7.63 -0.80
C ALA A 85 13.84 -8.99 -0.68
N ILE A 86 13.87 -9.55 0.53
CA ILE A 86 14.11 -10.99 0.72
C ILE A 86 12.75 -11.67 0.55
N MET A 87 12.59 -12.41 -0.56
CA MET A 87 11.45 -13.31 -0.73
C MET A 87 11.64 -14.51 0.22
N LEU A 88 11.19 -14.37 1.46
CA LEU A 88 11.03 -15.51 2.36
C LEU A 88 9.90 -16.37 1.79
N ASP A 89 10.28 -17.61 1.49
CA ASP A 89 9.44 -18.80 1.30
C ASP A 89 8.18 -18.74 0.43
N GLY A 90 8.07 -17.83 -0.54
CA GLY A 90 6.94 -17.85 -1.49
C GLY A 90 5.55 -17.66 -0.85
N ASN A 91 5.49 -17.42 0.47
CA ASN A 91 4.25 -17.40 1.24
C ASN A 91 4.11 -16.26 2.23
N ASP A 92 5.20 -15.60 2.62
CA ASP A 92 5.14 -14.73 3.79
C ASP A 92 4.65 -13.29 3.56
N SER A 93 4.36 -12.86 2.33
CA SER A 93 3.80 -11.51 2.11
C SER A 93 2.27 -11.42 2.17
N ARG A 94 1.55 -12.52 2.47
CA ARG A 94 0.08 -12.58 2.45
C ARG A 94 -0.61 -11.60 3.43
N HIS A 95 0.13 -11.06 4.39
CA HIS A 95 -0.42 -10.22 5.47
C HIS A 95 -0.08 -8.73 5.39
N ILE A 96 0.95 -8.33 4.62
CA ILE A 96 1.45 -6.95 4.60
C ILE A 96 1.10 -6.33 3.24
N GLY A 97 -0.18 -5.96 3.07
CA GLY A 97 -0.65 -5.27 1.87
C GLY A 97 -1.87 -4.42 2.19
N LEU A 98 -1.99 -3.27 1.52
CA LEU A 98 -3.17 -2.43 1.63
C LEU A 98 -4.34 -3.16 0.97
N THR A 99 -5.45 -3.24 1.70
CA THR A 99 -6.69 -3.77 1.14
C THR A 99 -7.26 -2.74 0.17
N VAL A 100 -7.48 -3.15 -1.07
CA VAL A 100 -8.04 -2.34 -2.14
C VAL A 100 -9.26 -3.03 -2.75
N ARG A 101 -10.19 -2.24 -3.25
CA ARG A 101 -11.38 -2.67 -3.98
C ARG A 101 -11.34 -2.10 -5.38
N MET A 102 -11.57 -2.93 -6.39
CA MET A 102 -11.42 -2.52 -7.77
C MET A 102 -12.38 -3.25 -8.72
N ALA A 103 -12.87 -2.55 -9.74
CA ALA A 103 -13.63 -3.13 -10.83
C ALA A 103 -12.65 -3.56 -11.94
N VAL A 104 -12.26 -4.83 -11.92
CA VAL A 104 -11.28 -5.43 -12.87
C VAL A 104 -11.80 -6.75 -13.40
N GLU A 105 -11.26 -7.20 -14.52
CA GLU A 105 -11.60 -8.47 -15.16
C GLU A 105 -10.50 -9.53 -14.88
N PRO A 106 -10.76 -10.55 -14.04
CA PRO A 106 -9.77 -11.55 -13.68
C PRO A 106 -9.22 -12.34 -14.88
N ASN A 107 -10.03 -12.56 -15.91
CA ASN A 107 -9.55 -13.26 -17.11
C ASN A 107 -8.49 -12.45 -17.84
N LEU A 108 -8.68 -11.13 -17.99
CA LEU A 108 -7.70 -10.25 -18.61
C LEU A 108 -6.44 -10.09 -17.74
N LEU A 109 -6.59 -10.07 -16.41
CA LEU A 109 -5.44 -10.13 -15.50
C LEU A 109 -4.58 -11.40 -15.72
N ARG A 110 -5.20 -12.52 -16.09
CA ARG A 110 -4.49 -13.79 -16.35
C ARG A 110 -3.86 -13.86 -17.74
N THR A 111 -4.44 -13.21 -18.75
CA THR A 111 -4.10 -13.46 -20.15
C THR A 111 -3.56 -12.25 -20.92
N ASN A 112 -3.70 -11.04 -20.40
CA ASN A 112 -3.36 -9.81 -21.12
C ASN A 112 -2.36 -8.95 -20.34
N ASP A 113 -1.12 -8.89 -20.83
CA ASP A 113 -0.02 -8.13 -20.22
C ASP A 113 -0.27 -6.61 -20.24
N GLU A 114 -0.88 -6.09 -21.29
CA GLU A 114 -1.22 -4.67 -21.40
C GLU A 114 -2.27 -4.28 -20.35
N TYR A 115 -3.30 -5.11 -20.18
CA TYR A 115 -4.31 -4.91 -19.13
C TYR A 115 -3.68 -4.91 -17.74
N VAL A 116 -2.77 -5.86 -17.47
CA VAL A 116 -2.04 -5.91 -16.19
C VAL A 116 -1.21 -4.64 -16.01
N SER A 117 -0.51 -4.15 -17.04
CA SER A 117 0.25 -2.90 -16.98
C SER A 117 -0.64 -1.71 -16.61
N TRP A 118 -1.84 -1.61 -17.21
CA TRP A 118 -2.85 -0.59 -16.86
C TRP A 118 -3.33 -0.68 -15.42
N VAL A 119 -3.59 -1.88 -14.92
CA VAL A 119 -3.97 -2.10 -13.52
C VAL A 119 -2.81 -1.71 -12.59
N MET A 120 -1.60 -2.20 -12.83
CA MET A 120 -0.47 -2.06 -11.91
C MET A 120 0.07 -0.63 -11.87
N LYS A 121 0.36 -0.04 -13.05
CA LYS A 121 0.90 1.33 -13.14
C LYS A 121 -0.17 2.39 -12.97
N GLY A 122 -1.38 2.10 -13.45
CA GLY A 122 -2.45 3.09 -13.53
C GLY A 122 -3.33 3.12 -12.30
N LEU A 123 -3.89 1.97 -11.93
CA LEU A 123 -4.87 1.85 -10.85
C LEU A 123 -4.19 1.66 -9.48
N LEU A 124 -3.14 0.84 -9.45
CA LEU A 124 -2.42 0.43 -8.24
C LEU A 124 -1.10 1.18 -8.02
N ASN A 125 -0.97 2.36 -8.61
CA ASN A 125 0.13 3.25 -8.28
C ASN A 125 0.12 3.59 -6.77
N LYS A 126 1.27 3.47 -6.10
CA LYS A 126 1.41 3.65 -4.65
C LYS A 126 0.79 4.96 -4.15
N ASN A 127 1.24 6.09 -4.69
CA ASN A 127 0.77 7.42 -4.27
C ASN A 127 -0.74 7.57 -4.46
N ARG A 128 -1.25 7.02 -5.57
CA ARG A 128 -2.68 7.04 -5.86
C ARG A 128 -3.48 6.22 -4.85
N VAL A 129 -3.05 5.01 -4.52
CA VAL A 129 -3.74 4.16 -3.54
C VAL A 129 -3.74 4.81 -2.16
N TYR A 130 -2.59 5.30 -1.69
CA TYR A 130 -2.51 6.02 -0.41
C TYR A 130 -3.43 7.24 -0.37
N ALA A 131 -3.45 8.07 -1.41
CA ALA A 131 -4.32 9.24 -1.47
C ALA A 131 -5.81 8.88 -1.34
N TYR A 132 -6.24 7.74 -1.89
CA TYR A 132 -7.63 7.28 -1.78
C TYR A 132 -7.95 6.76 -0.38
N HIS A 133 -7.02 6.02 0.23
CA HIS A 133 -7.15 5.60 1.62
C HIS A 133 -7.25 6.80 2.57
N GLU A 134 -6.38 7.80 2.41
CA GLU A 134 -6.38 9.01 3.22
C GLU A 134 -7.68 9.82 3.07
N ARG A 135 -8.16 10.01 1.83
CA ARG A 135 -9.45 10.65 1.56
C ARG A 135 -10.62 9.88 2.18
N GLY A 136 -10.52 8.55 2.25
CA GLY A 136 -11.52 7.73 2.94
C GLY A 136 -11.64 7.97 4.44
N LEU A 137 -10.63 8.58 5.06
CA LEU A 137 -10.64 8.98 6.48
C LEU A 137 -11.37 10.31 6.73
N ILE A 138 -11.80 11.00 5.67
CA ILE A 138 -12.58 12.24 5.75
C ILE A 138 -14.07 11.87 5.63
N ASP A 139 -14.98 12.53 6.37
CA ASP A 139 -16.41 12.17 6.33
C ASP A 139 -17.11 12.54 5.01
N ASN A 140 -16.76 13.68 4.42
CA ASN A 140 -17.36 14.19 3.18
C ASN A 140 -16.25 14.65 2.21
N PRO A 141 -15.46 13.72 1.64
CA PRO A 141 -14.42 14.09 0.68
C PRO A 141 -15.01 14.44 -0.70
N ASP A 142 -14.32 15.28 -1.47
CA ASP A 142 -14.71 15.63 -2.85
C ASP A 142 -14.83 14.41 -3.77
N VAL A 143 -14.05 13.37 -3.47
CA VAL A 143 -14.15 12.04 -4.10
C VAL A 143 -14.41 11.02 -2.99
N PRO A 144 -15.67 10.60 -2.77
CA PRO A 144 -15.98 9.57 -1.80
C PRO A 144 -15.33 8.26 -2.22
N CYS A 145 -14.30 7.90 -1.46
CA CYS A 145 -13.49 6.73 -1.70
C CYS A 145 -13.03 6.14 -0.37
N GLY A 146 -12.37 5.00 -0.40
CA GLY A 146 -11.81 4.41 0.80
C GLY A 146 -10.73 3.48 0.34
N ASN A 147 -10.95 2.19 0.53
CA ASN A 147 -10.19 1.20 -0.20
C ASN A 147 -10.64 1.04 -1.67
N TYR A 148 -11.73 1.68 -2.14
CA TYR A 148 -12.10 1.63 -3.56
C TYR A 148 -11.20 2.52 -4.41
N VAL A 149 -10.48 1.91 -5.36
CA VAL A 149 -9.51 2.60 -6.22
C VAL A 149 -10.04 2.84 -7.64
N GLY A 150 -11.23 2.38 -7.98
CA GLY A 150 -11.80 2.49 -9.34
C GLY A 150 -11.68 1.19 -10.13
N GLY A 151 -11.67 1.28 -11.46
CA GLY A 151 -11.57 0.13 -12.34
C GLY A 151 -10.89 0.40 -13.66
N ILE A 152 -10.73 -0.65 -14.46
CA ILE A 152 -10.28 -0.58 -15.85
C ILE A 152 -11.43 -1.03 -16.75
N GLU A 153 -11.91 -0.11 -17.57
CA GLU A 153 -12.90 -0.37 -18.62
C GLU A 153 -12.19 -0.74 -19.93
N VAL A 154 -12.78 -1.68 -20.66
CA VAL A 154 -12.33 -2.09 -22.00
C VAL A 154 -13.22 -1.36 -23.01
N ASN A 155 -12.61 -0.51 -23.82
CA ASN A 155 -13.30 0.21 -24.89
C ASN A 155 -13.61 -0.74 -26.05
N ALA A 156 -14.54 -0.34 -26.92
CA ALA A 156 -14.94 -1.13 -28.08
C ALA A 156 -13.81 -1.41 -29.08
N ASP A 157 -12.78 -0.56 -29.11
CA ASP A 157 -11.57 -0.71 -29.93
C ASP A 157 -10.50 -1.62 -29.27
N GLY A 158 -10.79 -2.18 -28.10
CA GLY A 158 -9.87 -3.00 -27.32
C GLY A 158 -8.90 -2.21 -26.44
N SER A 159 -8.92 -0.87 -26.50
CA SER A 159 -8.09 -0.04 -25.62
C SER A 159 -8.62 -0.01 -24.19
N PHE A 160 -7.74 0.31 -23.24
CA PHE A 160 -8.08 0.35 -21.82
C PHE A 160 -8.19 1.78 -21.31
N LYS A 161 -9.13 1.99 -20.39
CA LYS A 161 -9.30 3.28 -19.72
C LYS A 161 -9.54 3.10 -18.23
N LYS A 162 -8.90 3.95 -17.43
CA LYS A 162 -9.21 4.07 -16.00
C LYS A 162 -10.54 4.76 -15.80
N VAL A 163 -11.39 4.16 -14.97
CA VAL A 163 -12.70 4.71 -14.60
C VAL A 163 -12.84 4.76 -13.09
N PHE A 164 -13.59 5.75 -12.61
CA PHE A 164 -13.99 5.83 -11.22
C PHE A 164 -15.49 6.09 -11.15
N ASP A 165 -16.23 5.12 -10.62
CA ASP A 165 -17.66 5.24 -10.41
C ASP A 165 -17.96 5.87 -9.04
N ASN A 166 -18.57 7.06 -9.04
CA ASN A 166 -18.88 7.80 -7.81
C ASN A 166 -19.89 7.07 -6.92
N PHE A 167 -20.82 6.31 -7.50
CA PHE A 167 -21.78 5.54 -6.71
C PHE A 167 -21.06 4.44 -5.92
N THR A 168 -20.24 3.63 -6.59
CA THR A 168 -19.42 2.58 -5.98
C THR A 168 -18.46 3.17 -4.95
N GLY A 169 -17.83 4.30 -5.27
CA GLY A 169 -16.98 5.03 -4.32
C GLY A 169 -17.73 5.44 -3.05
N THR A 170 -18.93 6.01 -3.19
CA THR A 170 -19.80 6.41 -2.07
C THR A 170 -20.26 5.22 -1.26
N TYR A 171 -20.65 4.13 -1.91
CA TYR A 171 -21.07 2.91 -1.24
C TYR A 171 -19.93 2.33 -0.40
N VAL A 172 -18.74 2.18 -0.99
CA VAL A 172 -17.56 1.67 -0.29
C VAL A 172 -17.11 2.60 0.85
N HIS A 173 -17.12 3.91 0.62
CA HIS A 173 -16.80 4.92 1.64
C HIS A 173 -17.69 4.80 2.89
N ASN A 174 -18.94 4.36 2.70
CA ASN A 174 -19.93 4.20 3.75
C ASN A 174 -19.99 2.79 4.35
N MET A 175 -19.14 1.87 3.92
CA MET A 175 -19.09 0.54 4.50
C MET A 175 -18.68 0.56 5.97
N PRO A 176 -19.21 -0.36 6.80
CA PRO A 176 -18.85 -0.45 8.22
C PRO A 176 -17.34 -0.50 8.47
N ALA A 177 -16.60 -1.27 7.67
CA ALA A 177 -15.14 -1.38 7.81
C ALA A 177 -14.42 -0.04 7.60
N VAL A 178 -14.79 0.74 6.58
CA VAL A 178 -14.19 2.06 6.30
C VAL A 178 -14.58 3.07 7.39
N ARG A 179 -15.85 3.06 7.83
CA ARG A 179 -16.34 3.91 8.92
C ARG A 179 -15.62 3.64 10.24
N GLN A 180 -15.35 2.38 10.58
CA GLN A 180 -14.61 2.02 11.78
C GLN A 180 -13.18 2.56 11.75
N VAL A 181 -12.47 2.36 10.64
CA VAL A 181 -11.11 2.90 10.46
C VAL A 181 -11.10 4.42 10.55
N ARG A 182 -12.09 5.08 9.92
CA ARG A 182 -12.26 6.54 10.00
C ARG A 182 -12.50 7.01 11.43
N ALA A 183 -13.40 6.36 12.17
CA ALA A 183 -13.68 6.72 13.57
C ALA A 183 -12.43 6.60 14.45
N GLN A 184 -11.66 5.52 14.30
CA GLN A 184 -10.39 5.33 15.00
C GLN A 184 -9.36 6.42 14.66
N TYR A 185 -9.28 6.81 13.38
CA TYR A 185 -8.40 7.87 12.93
C TYR A 185 -8.79 9.25 13.52
N GLN A 186 -10.08 9.57 13.50
CA GLN A 186 -10.60 10.81 14.08
C GLN A 186 -10.33 10.87 15.59
N GLU A 187 -10.48 9.76 16.30
CA GLU A 187 -10.19 9.68 17.73
C GLU A 187 -8.69 9.88 18.02
N ARG A 188 -7.81 9.24 17.25
CA ARG A 188 -6.35 9.46 17.37
C ARG A 188 -5.99 10.93 17.16
N LYS A 189 -6.55 11.58 16.14
CA LYS A 189 -6.33 13.02 15.90
C LYS A 189 -6.80 13.89 17.06
N ARG A 190 -7.93 13.55 17.69
CA ARG A 190 -8.41 14.27 18.89
C ARG A 190 -7.45 14.13 20.06
N ILE A 191 -6.98 12.90 20.32
CA ILE A 191 -6.00 12.61 21.38
C ILE A 191 -4.68 13.33 21.11
N GLU A 192 -4.17 13.31 19.87
CA GLU A 192 -2.94 14.00 19.48
C GLU A 192 -3.05 15.51 19.66
N LYS A 193 -4.16 16.10 19.22
CA LYS A 193 -4.42 17.53 19.41
C LYS A 193 -4.48 17.91 20.90
N ALA A 194 -5.12 17.09 21.73
CA ALA A 194 -5.17 17.30 23.17
C ALA A 194 -3.76 17.20 23.81
N LYS A 195 -2.93 16.25 23.36
CA LYS A 195 -1.54 16.13 23.81
C LYS A 195 -0.69 17.34 23.39
N GLN A 196 -0.85 17.82 22.16
CA GLN A 196 -0.15 19.01 21.67
C GLN A 196 -0.54 20.26 22.47
N ALA A 197 -1.83 20.50 22.69
CA ALA A 197 -2.30 21.60 23.52
C ALA A 197 -1.73 21.52 24.95
N ARG A 198 -1.66 20.31 25.53
CA ARG A 198 -1.06 20.13 26.85
C ARG A 198 0.44 20.42 26.88
N ILE A 199 1.17 20.04 25.82
CA ILE A 199 2.60 20.34 25.68
C ILE A 199 2.82 21.86 25.54
N GLU A 200 1.97 22.55 24.78
CA GLU A 200 2.02 24.01 24.63
C GLU A 200 1.74 24.73 25.95
N GLU A 201 0.74 24.30 26.72
CA GLU A 201 0.48 24.81 28.08
C GLU A 201 1.69 24.63 29.00
N LEU A 202 2.25 23.41 29.05
CA LEU A 202 3.43 23.11 29.89
C LEU A 202 4.65 23.94 29.47
N ASN A 203 4.88 24.13 28.18
CA ASN A 203 5.97 24.98 27.68
C ASN A 203 5.78 26.45 28.09
N LYS A 204 4.54 26.93 28.12
CA LYS A 204 4.23 28.29 28.60
C LYS A 204 4.49 28.42 30.09
N GLU A 205 4.03 27.46 30.90
CA GLU A 205 4.29 27.43 32.35
C GLU A 205 5.81 27.40 32.66
N LEU A 206 6.58 26.60 31.92
CA LEU A 206 8.04 26.57 32.05
C LEU A 206 8.69 27.91 31.71
N HIS A 207 8.25 28.56 30.62
CA HIS A 207 8.77 29.87 30.23
C HIS A 207 8.44 30.96 31.28
N ASP A 208 7.24 30.93 31.84
CA ASP A 208 6.83 31.86 32.89
C ASP A 208 7.69 31.66 34.16
N LEU A 209 7.96 30.41 34.56
CA LEU A 209 8.86 30.10 35.68
C LEU A 209 10.31 30.55 35.43
N ASP A 210 10.87 30.30 34.24
CA ASP A 210 12.22 30.74 33.90
C ASP A 210 12.34 32.27 33.95
N SER A 211 11.30 33.01 33.54
CA SER A 211 11.28 34.48 33.63
C SER A 211 11.25 35.00 35.08
N LEU A 212 10.51 34.32 35.96
CA LEU A 212 10.47 34.65 37.39
C LEU A 212 11.83 34.39 38.08
N TYR A 213 12.53 33.33 37.67
CA TYR A 213 13.87 33.02 38.19
C TYR A 213 14.98 33.93 37.64
N SER A 214 14.81 34.52 36.45
CA SER A 214 15.74 35.53 35.94
C SER A 214 15.58 36.88 36.63
N ASP A 215 14.35 37.27 36.98
CA ASP A 215 14.07 38.54 37.65
C ASP A 215 14.44 38.53 39.15
N ALA A 216 14.40 37.35 39.80
CA ALA A 216 14.78 37.20 41.21
C ALA A 216 16.31 37.16 41.47
N ARG A 217 17.16 37.28 40.43
CA ARG A 217 18.63 37.26 40.53
C ARG A 217 19.29 38.64 40.44
N PHE A 218 18.52 39.73 40.48
CA PHE A 218 19.02 41.11 40.54
C PHE A 218 18.69 41.80 41.86
#